data_AF-A0A7W0WV23-F1
#
_entry.id   AF-A0A7W0WV23-F1
#
_cell.length_a   1.000
_cell.length_b   1.000
_cell.length_c   1.000
_cell.angle_alpha   90.00
_cell.angle_beta   90.00
_cell.angle_gamma   90.00
#
_symmetry.space_group_name_H-M   'P 1'
#
loop_
_entity.id
_entity.type
_entity.pdbx_description
1 polymer ?
#
loop_
_entity_poly.entity_id
_entity_poly.type
_entity_poly.pdbx_seq_one_letter_code
_entity_poly.pdbx_strand_id
1 'polypeptide(L)'
;MLRAVHSNRVEELFSALDEALPPADPFAPSTIIVGSKLVARWLTRELAVSRGIVAGLSLVTFDELIASAWGADEKAREANLSPLDRGRLGAAIASVLADDSIVRGLPAVAAYLAAAPAQGDRAGPRRVQLAEHLADLTWSYALTRPDWMPSLLVGRVPADLESDPTARWQAALLGAAMARLDATREGRRDAELRWAPLPMLPWLRRRAKLPPPKLPSAISAFGLSFLARGQLDALSDLSATTDVTVYI
;
A
#
# COMPACT_ATOMS: atom_id res chain seq x y z
N MET A 1 -3.04 -12.28 -19.03
CA MET A 1 -2.12 -11.51 -19.92
C MET A 1 -2.03 -10.06 -19.43
N LEU A 2 -0.87 -9.39 -19.50
CA LEU A 2 -0.73 -7.96 -19.20
C LEU A 2 -0.71 -7.15 -20.49
N ARG A 3 -1.72 -6.28 -20.69
CA ARG A 3 -1.84 -5.39 -21.85
C ARG A 3 -1.66 -3.94 -21.39
N ALA A 4 -0.98 -3.14 -22.20
CA ALA A 4 -0.92 -1.69 -22.02
C ALA A 4 -1.58 -1.00 -23.23
N VAL A 5 -2.43 -0.01 -22.96
CA VAL A 5 -3.06 0.87 -23.93
C VAL A 5 -2.52 2.26 -23.66
N HIS A 6 -1.86 2.84 -24.68
CA HIS A 6 -1.19 4.13 -24.57
C HIS A 6 -1.92 5.21 -25.37
N SER A 7 -2.15 6.38 -24.78
CA SER A 7 -2.58 7.58 -25.51
C SER A 7 -2.17 8.87 -24.77
N ASN A 8 -2.03 9.96 -25.52
CA ASN A 8 -1.83 11.30 -24.97
C ASN A 8 -3.14 12.02 -24.62
N ARG A 9 -4.30 11.39 -24.86
CA ARG A 9 -5.63 11.93 -24.60
C ARG A 9 -6.42 10.99 -23.69
N VAL A 10 -6.90 11.52 -22.58
CA VAL A 10 -7.66 10.73 -21.61
C VAL A 10 -8.99 10.25 -22.20
N GLU A 11 -9.53 10.99 -23.17
CA GLU A 11 -10.77 10.66 -23.89
C GLU A 11 -10.60 9.37 -24.72
N GLU A 12 -9.44 9.19 -25.36
CA GLU A 12 -9.16 7.98 -26.15
C GLU A 12 -8.94 6.76 -25.24
N LEU A 13 -8.23 6.95 -24.12
CA LEU A 13 -8.09 5.92 -23.10
C LEU A 13 -9.47 5.53 -22.54
N PHE A 14 -10.32 6.52 -22.29
CA PHE A 14 -11.68 6.30 -21.81
C PHE A 14 -12.51 5.53 -22.82
N SER A 15 -12.50 5.92 -24.10
CA SER A 15 -13.21 5.18 -25.15
C SER A 15 -12.72 3.73 -25.26
N ALA A 16 -11.41 3.50 -25.19
CA ALA A 16 -10.85 2.15 -25.21
C ALA A 16 -11.27 1.31 -23.99
N LEU A 17 -11.32 1.92 -22.80
CA LEU A 17 -11.81 1.27 -21.59
C LEU A 17 -13.32 0.98 -21.71
N ASP A 18 -14.11 1.95 -22.16
CA ASP A 18 -15.55 1.80 -22.30
C ASP A 18 -15.91 0.70 -23.30
N GLU A 19 -15.20 0.59 -24.43
CA GLU A 19 -15.39 -0.49 -25.39
C GLU A 19 -15.00 -1.86 -24.81
N ALA A 20 -13.93 -1.92 -24.01
CA ALA A 20 -13.43 -3.16 -23.43
C ALA A 20 -14.24 -3.64 -22.22
N LEU A 21 -14.98 -2.76 -21.55
CA LEU A 21 -15.76 -3.11 -20.37
C LEU A 21 -16.93 -4.04 -20.75
N PRO A 22 -17.08 -5.19 -20.06
CA PRO A 22 -18.15 -6.12 -20.37
C PRO A 22 -19.53 -5.48 -20.14
N PRO A 23 -20.61 -6.11 -20.65
CA PRO A 23 -21.96 -5.77 -20.26
C PRO A 23 -22.10 -5.77 -18.74
N ALA A 24 -22.86 -4.81 -18.20
CA ALA A 24 -23.02 -4.68 -16.75
C ALA A 24 -23.75 -5.90 -16.18
N ASP A 25 -23.11 -6.57 -15.20
CA ASP A 25 -23.70 -7.64 -14.41
C ASP A 25 -23.70 -7.22 -12.93
N PRO A 26 -24.87 -7.11 -12.27
CA PRO A 26 -24.96 -6.72 -10.86
C PRO A 26 -24.31 -7.73 -9.91
N PHE A 27 -24.12 -8.99 -10.34
CA PHE A 27 -23.50 -10.05 -9.55
C PHE A 27 -22.02 -10.30 -9.89
N ALA A 28 -21.53 -9.71 -10.98
CA ALA A 28 -20.13 -9.81 -11.41
C ALA A 28 -19.56 -8.41 -11.69
N PRO A 29 -19.31 -7.61 -10.63
CA PRO A 29 -18.85 -6.25 -10.82
C PRO A 29 -17.49 -6.19 -11.53
N SER A 30 -17.35 -5.23 -12.44
CA SER A 30 -16.08 -4.97 -13.12
C SER A 30 -15.16 -4.15 -12.20
N THR A 31 -13.96 -4.67 -11.94
CA THR A 31 -12.97 -3.99 -11.08
C THR A 31 -12.04 -3.11 -11.91
N ILE A 32 -11.97 -1.84 -11.54
CA ILE A 32 -11.11 -0.85 -12.17
C ILE A 32 -10.24 -0.20 -11.09
N ILE A 33 -8.92 -0.33 -11.24
CA ILE A 33 -7.94 0.35 -10.40
C ILE A 33 -7.87 1.81 -10.86
N VAL A 34 -8.00 2.74 -9.91
CA VAL A 34 -7.90 4.18 -10.16
C VAL A 34 -6.77 4.82 -9.37
N GLY A 35 -6.17 5.88 -9.93
CA GLY A 35 -5.14 6.65 -9.23
C GLY A 35 -5.65 7.48 -8.06
N SER A 36 -6.94 7.85 -8.05
CA SER A 36 -7.54 8.64 -6.98
C SER A 36 -9.05 8.49 -6.95
N LYS A 37 -9.67 8.90 -5.83
CA LYS A 37 -11.13 8.98 -5.73
C LYS A 37 -11.72 10.04 -6.68
N LEU A 38 -10.94 11.04 -7.11
CA LEU A 38 -11.38 12.00 -8.13
C LEU A 38 -11.50 11.32 -9.51
N VAL A 39 -10.50 10.51 -9.89
CA VAL A 39 -10.55 9.70 -11.12
C VAL A 39 -11.71 8.72 -11.08
N ALA A 40 -11.97 8.06 -9.94
CA ALA A 40 -13.15 7.21 -9.78
C ALA A 40 -14.45 7.98 -10.07
N ARG A 41 -14.64 9.14 -9.43
CA ARG A 41 -15.85 9.96 -9.62
C ARG A 41 -16.02 10.43 -11.06
N TRP A 42 -14.92 10.85 -11.69
CA TRP A 42 -14.92 11.24 -13.10
C TRP A 42 -15.31 10.05 -13.99
N LEU A 43 -14.67 8.89 -13.80
CA LEU A 43 -14.92 7.70 -14.59
C LEU A 43 -16.36 7.17 -14.44
N THR A 44 -16.91 7.18 -13.23
CA THR A 44 -18.33 6.86 -13.00
C THR A 44 -19.24 7.79 -13.79
N ARG A 45 -18.97 9.11 -13.77
CA ARG A 45 -19.78 10.09 -14.50
C ARG A 45 -19.70 9.86 -16.01
N GLU A 46 -18.49 9.73 -16.57
CA GLU A 46 -18.32 9.57 -18.02
C GLU A 46 -18.95 8.25 -18.53
N LEU A 47 -18.78 7.14 -17.79
CA LEU A 47 -19.43 5.88 -18.13
C LEU A 47 -20.96 5.98 -18.04
N ALA A 48 -21.51 6.70 -17.04
CA ALA A 48 -22.94 6.94 -16.95
C ALA A 48 -23.47 7.81 -18.09
N VAL A 49 -22.70 8.81 -18.54
CA VAL A 49 -23.06 9.64 -19.70
C VAL A 49 -23.04 8.82 -20.98
N SER A 50 -22.01 7.99 -21.18
CA SER A 50 -21.87 7.13 -22.37
C SER A 50 -22.93 6.01 -22.43
N ARG A 51 -23.16 5.32 -21.31
CA ARG A 51 -24.03 4.14 -21.22
C ARG A 51 -25.46 4.43 -20.71
N GLY A 52 -25.77 5.69 -20.37
CA GLY A 52 -27.04 6.13 -19.76
C GLY A 52 -27.13 5.85 -18.25
N ILE A 53 -26.71 4.67 -17.79
CA ILE A 53 -26.57 4.32 -16.38
C ILE A 53 -25.32 3.46 -16.20
N VAL A 54 -24.66 3.60 -15.05
CA VAL A 54 -23.57 2.71 -14.66
C VAL A 54 -23.82 2.14 -13.27
N ALA A 55 -23.77 0.83 -13.16
CA ALA A 55 -23.91 0.06 -11.92
C ALA A 55 -22.99 -1.17 -12.00
N GLY A 56 -22.71 -1.81 -10.86
CA GLY A 56 -21.82 -2.97 -10.84
C GLY A 56 -20.35 -2.64 -11.18
N LEU A 57 -19.88 -1.43 -10.84
CA LEU A 57 -18.47 -1.08 -10.95
C LEU A 57 -17.81 -1.07 -9.57
N SER A 58 -16.63 -1.68 -9.49
CA SER A 58 -15.76 -1.64 -8.33
C SER A 58 -14.54 -0.78 -8.65
N LEU A 59 -14.60 0.51 -8.30
CA LEU A 59 -13.52 1.47 -8.50
C LEU A 59 -12.64 1.51 -7.25
N VAL A 60 -11.47 0.88 -7.33
CA VAL A 60 -10.59 0.66 -6.18
C VAL A 60 -9.24 1.34 -6.37
N THR A 61 -8.64 1.78 -5.27
CA THR A 61 -7.22 2.16 -5.23
C THR A 61 -6.34 0.92 -5.28
N PHE A 62 -5.05 1.12 -5.52
CA PHE A 62 -4.09 0.02 -5.52
C PHE A 62 -4.05 -0.71 -4.17
N ASP A 63 -4.04 0.02 -3.05
CA ASP A 63 -4.02 -0.56 -1.71
C ASP A 63 -5.28 -1.41 -1.43
N GLU A 64 -6.47 -0.94 -1.86
CA GLU A 64 -7.73 -1.68 -1.74
C GLU A 64 -7.71 -2.97 -2.58
N LEU A 65 -7.11 -2.94 -3.78
CA LEU A 65 -6.88 -4.15 -4.58
C LEU A 65 -5.93 -5.11 -3.87
N ILE A 66 -4.79 -4.63 -3.38
CA ILE A 66 -3.80 -5.51 -2.73
C ILE A 66 -4.39 -6.14 -1.48
N ALA A 67 -5.14 -5.38 -0.67
CA ALA A 67 -5.83 -5.88 0.50
C ALA A 67 -6.84 -7.00 0.15
N SER A 68 -7.64 -6.81 -0.90
CA SER A 68 -8.65 -7.80 -1.29
C SER A 68 -8.05 -9.04 -1.99
N ALA A 69 -7.08 -8.85 -2.88
CA ALA A 69 -6.53 -9.92 -3.70
C ALA A 69 -5.39 -10.70 -3.01
N TRP A 70 -4.54 -10.04 -2.21
CA TRP A 70 -3.41 -10.68 -1.51
C TRP A 70 -3.64 -10.81 0.00
N GLY A 71 -4.43 -9.92 0.62
CA GLY A 71 -4.63 -9.90 2.08
C GLY A 71 -5.74 -10.83 2.59
N ALA A 72 -6.69 -11.21 1.74
CA ALA A 72 -7.86 -12.02 2.13
C ALA A 72 -7.78 -13.51 1.72
N ASP A 73 -6.70 -13.92 1.05
CA ASP A 73 -6.51 -15.28 0.55
C ASP A 73 -6.10 -16.24 1.69
N GLU A 74 -6.66 -17.45 1.70
CA GLU A 74 -6.27 -18.53 2.63
C GLU A 74 -4.77 -18.82 2.54
N LYS A 75 -4.19 -18.72 1.34
CA LYS A 75 -2.73 -18.88 1.13
C LYS A 75 -1.89 -17.77 1.75
N ALA A 76 -2.44 -16.57 1.95
CA ALA A 76 -1.73 -15.53 2.68
C ALA A 76 -1.61 -15.87 4.17
N ARG A 77 -2.62 -16.58 4.72
CA ARG A 77 -2.57 -17.12 6.08
C ARG A 77 -1.59 -18.29 6.17
N GLU A 78 -1.55 -19.18 5.17
CA GLU A 78 -0.52 -20.23 5.07
C GLU A 78 0.91 -19.65 5.03
N ALA A 79 1.06 -18.49 4.38
CA ALA A 79 2.31 -17.75 4.33
C ALA A 79 2.67 -17.03 5.64
N ASN A 80 1.81 -17.14 6.66
CA ASN A 80 1.90 -16.40 7.90
C ASN A 80 2.01 -14.88 7.68
N LEU A 81 1.24 -14.32 6.73
CA LEU A 81 1.22 -12.89 6.45
C LEU A 81 -0.08 -12.26 6.94
N SER A 82 0.05 -11.12 7.62
CA SER A 82 -1.09 -10.29 8.00
C SER A 82 -0.99 -8.88 7.39
N PRO A 83 -2.01 -8.43 6.64
CA PRO A 83 -2.01 -7.12 6.02
C PRO A 83 -2.01 -6.01 7.08
N LEU A 84 -1.07 -5.08 6.96
CA LEU A 84 -0.99 -3.85 7.75
C LEU A 84 -1.33 -2.66 6.85
N ASP A 85 -2.40 -1.94 7.16
CA ASP A 85 -2.74 -0.68 6.50
C ASP A 85 -1.91 0.49 7.03
N ARG A 86 -1.89 1.58 6.26
CA ARG A 86 -1.04 2.74 6.52
C ARG A 86 -1.39 3.44 7.82
N GLY A 87 -2.68 3.56 8.11
CA GLY A 87 -3.17 4.21 9.33
C GLY A 87 -2.74 3.45 10.57
N ARG A 88 -2.84 2.12 10.58
CA ARG A 88 -2.35 1.27 11.68
C ARG A 88 -0.84 1.37 11.86
N LEU A 89 -0.07 1.39 10.77
CA LEU A 89 1.37 1.60 10.87
C LEU A 89 1.69 2.98 11.48
N GLY A 90 1.05 4.05 10.99
CA GLY A 90 1.20 5.39 11.53
C GLY A 90 0.85 5.46 13.02
N ALA A 91 -0.25 4.84 13.44
CA ALA A 91 -0.63 4.75 14.85
C ALA A 91 0.41 4.00 15.70
N ALA A 92 0.98 2.90 15.19
CA ALA A 92 2.03 2.16 15.88
C ALA A 92 3.32 3.00 16.02
N ILE A 93 3.71 3.73 14.98
CA ILE A 93 4.85 4.66 15.03
C ILE A 93 4.57 5.80 16.02
N ALA A 94 3.37 6.39 16.01
CA ALA A 94 2.98 7.43 16.94
C ALA A 94 3.04 6.96 18.40
N SER A 95 2.64 5.71 18.65
CA SER A 95 2.79 5.06 19.95
C SER A 95 4.27 4.97 20.36
N VAL A 96 5.16 4.55 19.45
CA VAL A 96 6.62 4.49 19.70
C VAL A 96 7.18 5.87 20.02
N LEU A 97 6.78 6.90 19.27
CA LEU A 97 7.18 8.30 19.50
C LEU A 97 6.64 8.88 20.82
N ALA A 98 5.65 8.23 21.45
CA ALA A 98 5.16 8.60 22.77
C ALA A 98 5.99 8.00 23.93
N ASP A 99 6.95 7.13 23.62
CA ASP A 99 7.83 6.50 24.61
C ASP A 99 9.18 7.21 24.68
N ASP A 100 9.37 7.96 25.76
CA ASP A 100 10.56 8.76 26.00
C ASP A 100 11.83 7.91 26.16
N SER A 101 11.72 6.62 26.52
CA SER A 101 12.89 5.73 26.59
C SER A 101 13.49 5.47 25.21
N ILE A 102 12.64 5.31 24.19
CA ILE A 102 13.06 5.10 22.80
C ILE A 102 13.52 6.43 22.19
N VAL A 103 12.73 7.49 22.36
CA VAL A 103 13.00 8.81 21.75
C VAL A 103 14.33 9.40 22.23
N ARG A 104 14.71 9.23 23.51
CA ARG A 104 16.00 9.71 24.03
C ARG A 104 17.21 9.06 23.35
N GLY A 105 17.05 7.84 22.82
CA GLY A 105 18.08 7.17 22.03
C GLY A 105 18.23 7.72 20.60
N LEU A 106 17.36 8.64 20.17
CA LEU A 106 17.28 9.18 18.82
C LEU A 106 17.39 10.72 18.84
N PRO A 107 18.60 11.30 18.90
CA PRO A 107 18.80 12.73 19.16
C PRO A 107 18.07 13.66 18.20
N ALA A 108 18.06 13.36 16.90
CA ALA A 108 17.39 14.17 15.89
C ALA A 108 15.85 14.18 16.09
N VAL A 109 15.28 13.02 16.43
CA VAL A 109 13.85 12.88 16.71
C VAL A 109 13.48 13.60 18.00
N ALA A 110 14.28 13.42 19.06
CA ALA A 110 14.10 14.10 20.34
C ALA A 110 14.13 15.63 20.17
N ALA A 111 15.11 16.16 19.42
CA ALA A 111 15.22 17.58 19.12
C ALA A 111 13.99 18.11 18.35
N TYR A 112 13.52 17.38 17.33
CA TYR A 112 12.34 17.77 16.56
C TYR A 112 11.06 17.82 17.41
N LEU A 113 10.88 16.85 18.31
CA LEU A 113 9.72 16.79 19.22
C LEU A 113 9.78 17.85 20.32
N ALA A 114 10.98 18.24 20.76
CA ALA A 114 11.20 19.26 21.78
C ALA A 114 11.09 20.70 21.25
N ALA A 115 11.21 20.91 19.94
CA ALA A 115 11.19 22.23 19.29
C ALA A 115 9.79 22.91 19.24
N ALA A 116 8.95 22.72 20.27
CA ALA A 116 7.61 23.29 20.36
C ALA A 116 7.65 24.83 20.24
N PRO A 117 6.88 25.48 19.33
CA PRO A 117 7.01 26.92 19.06
C PRO A 117 6.30 27.82 20.07
N ALA A 118 5.52 27.31 21.03
CA ALA A 118 4.69 28.14 21.89
C ALA A 118 4.47 27.55 23.30
N GLN A 119 4.26 28.43 24.28
CA GLN A 119 3.72 28.06 25.60
C GLN A 119 2.36 27.38 25.41
N GLY A 120 2.26 26.10 25.81
CA GLY A 120 1.05 25.30 25.72
C GLY A 120 0.98 24.34 24.52
N ASP A 121 1.92 24.41 23.58
CA ASP A 121 2.00 23.44 22.49
C ASP A 121 2.52 22.09 23.01
N ARG A 122 1.68 21.07 22.93
CA ARG A 122 2.04 19.71 23.34
C ARG A 122 2.81 19.08 22.19
N ALA A 123 3.81 18.24 22.45
CA ALA A 123 4.48 17.45 21.41
C ALA A 123 3.54 16.55 20.57
N GLY A 124 2.24 16.49 20.91
CA GLY A 124 1.20 15.68 20.26
C GLY A 124 1.12 15.84 18.73
N PRO A 125 0.92 17.04 18.16
CA PRO A 125 0.80 17.20 16.71
C PRO A 125 2.06 16.77 15.97
N ARG A 126 3.25 17.11 16.48
CA ARG A 126 4.54 16.73 15.88
C ARG A 126 4.77 15.22 15.90
N ARG A 127 4.36 14.53 16.97
CA ARG A 127 4.41 13.06 17.04
C ARG A 127 3.56 12.42 15.95
N VAL A 128 2.33 12.89 15.78
CA VAL A 128 1.41 12.36 14.76
C VAL A 128 1.93 12.68 13.35
N GLN A 129 2.36 13.91 13.09
CA GLN A 129 2.92 14.32 11.80
C GLN A 129 4.15 13.50 11.40
N LEU A 130 5.09 13.30 12.33
CA LEU A 130 6.27 12.47 12.06
C LEU A 130 5.90 11.01 11.83
N ALA A 131 4.91 10.50 12.56
CA ALA A 131 4.44 9.13 12.39
C ALA A 131 3.76 8.91 11.03
N GLU A 132 2.90 9.84 10.60
CA GLU A 132 2.27 9.83 9.28
C GLU A 132 3.31 9.92 8.17
N HIS A 133 4.27 10.84 8.29
CA HIS A 133 5.34 11.00 7.32
C HIS A 133 6.20 9.73 7.21
N LEU A 134 6.56 9.10 8.33
CA LEU A 134 7.33 7.86 8.30
C LEU A 134 6.51 6.69 7.73
N ALA A 135 5.20 6.63 7.98
CA ALA A 135 4.32 5.63 7.38
C ALA A 135 4.23 5.83 5.84
N ASP A 136 4.10 7.06 5.37
CA ASP A 136 4.11 7.40 3.94
C ASP A 136 5.43 7.03 3.26
N LEU A 137 6.54 7.32 3.93
CA LEU A 137 7.87 6.95 3.45
C LEU A 137 8.03 5.43 3.39
N THR A 138 7.51 4.71 4.39
CA THR A 138 7.49 3.24 4.42
C THR A 138 6.69 2.68 3.24
N TRP A 139 5.55 3.29 2.89
CA TRP A 139 4.79 2.91 1.69
C TRP A 139 5.59 3.13 0.41
N SER A 140 6.29 4.26 0.33
CA SER A 140 7.12 4.61 -0.81
C SER A 140 8.29 3.62 -0.96
N TYR A 141 8.96 3.25 0.12
CA TYR A 141 10.00 2.22 0.12
C TYR A 141 9.45 0.85 -0.26
N ALA A 142 8.31 0.43 0.29
CA ALA A 142 7.68 -0.83 -0.08
C ALA A 142 7.35 -0.93 -1.58
N LEU A 143 7.02 0.19 -2.22
CA LEU A 143 6.72 0.26 -3.65
C LEU A 143 7.94 0.42 -4.55
N THR A 144 8.98 1.14 -4.11
CA THR A 144 10.13 1.50 -4.96
C THR A 144 11.38 0.69 -4.66
N ARG A 145 11.61 0.36 -3.38
CA ARG A 145 12.76 -0.37 -2.83
C ARG A 145 12.31 -1.51 -1.90
N PRO A 146 11.52 -2.48 -2.41
CA PRO A 146 11.02 -3.58 -1.58
C PRO A 146 12.13 -4.42 -0.96
N ASP A 147 13.34 -4.38 -1.51
CA ASP A 147 14.56 -5.02 -1.02
C ASP A 147 15.07 -4.45 0.32
N TRP A 148 14.80 -3.17 0.62
CA TRP A 148 15.17 -2.53 1.88
C TRP A 148 14.28 -2.95 3.05
N MET A 149 13.03 -3.25 2.74
CA MET A 149 11.98 -3.43 3.73
C MET A 149 12.24 -4.55 4.75
N PRO A 150 12.78 -5.73 4.39
CA PRO A 150 13.09 -6.77 5.38
C PRO A 150 14.02 -6.28 6.50
N SER A 151 15.01 -5.45 6.19
CA SER A 151 15.91 -4.87 7.20
C SER A 151 15.20 -3.80 8.02
N LEU A 152 14.50 -2.88 7.35
CA LEU A 152 13.82 -1.75 8.01
C LEU A 152 12.74 -2.22 9.00
N LEU A 153 11.94 -3.22 8.62
CA LEU A 153 10.85 -3.75 9.46
C LEU A 153 11.34 -4.43 10.74
N VAL A 154 12.61 -4.86 10.80
CA VAL A 154 13.22 -5.44 12.02
C VAL A 154 14.17 -4.47 12.72
N GLY A 155 14.14 -3.19 12.34
CA GLY A 155 14.94 -2.16 12.98
C GLY A 155 16.40 -2.07 12.54
N ARG A 156 16.75 -2.66 11.38
CA ARG A 156 18.10 -2.62 10.83
C ARG A 156 18.18 -1.70 9.61
N VAL A 157 19.31 -1.01 9.48
CA VAL A 157 19.60 -0.17 8.32
C VAL A 157 19.98 -1.08 7.13
N PRO A 158 19.34 -0.92 5.95
CA PRO A 158 19.78 -1.59 4.72
C PRO A 158 21.19 -1.14 4.33
N ALA A 159 21.97 -2.02 3.69
CA ALA A 159 23.35 -1.74 3.28
C ALA A 159 23.47 -0.45 2.44
N ASP A 160 22.54 -0.25 1.51
CA ASP A 160 22.49 0.93 0.64
C ASP A 160 22.27 2.26 1.38
N LEU A 161 21.79 2.20 2.62
CA LEU A 161 21.48 3.36 3.46
C LEU A 161 22.46 3.52 4.63
N GLU A 162 23.55 2.74 4.69
CA GLU A 162 24.51 2.79 5.80
C GLU A 162 25.14 4.18 5.99
N SER A 163 25.36 4.92 4.89
CA SER A 163 25.89 6.28 4.93
C SER A 163 24.84 7.35 5.22
N ASP A 164 23.55 7.02 5.21
CA ASP A 164 22.47 7.97 5.46
C ASP A 164 22.25 8.15 6.97
N PRO A 165 22.53 9.34 7.54
CA PRO A 165 22.35 9.58 8.97
C PRO A 165 20.89 9.46 9.43
N THR A 166 19.92 9.57 8.52
CA THR A 166 18.50 9.46 8.82
C THR A 166 18.01 8.01 8.89
N ALA A 167 18.65 7.10 8.16
CA ALA A 167 18.21 5.70 8.06
C ALA A 167 18.20 4.99 9.42
N ARG A 168 19.14 5.34 10.31
CA ARG A 168 19.24 4.74 11.65
C ARG A 168 18.01 4.98 12.51
N TRP A 169 17.51 6.22 12.55
CA TRP A 169 16.33 6.52 13.36
C TRP A 169 15.04 6.04 12.69
N GLN A 170 14.96 6.07 11.35
CA GLN A 170 13.83 5.52 10.61
C GLN A 170 13.68 4.01 10.87
N ALA A 171 14.77 3.26 10.74
CA ALA A 171 14.80 1.84 11.02
C ALA A 171 14.42 1.57 12.48
N ALA A 172 15.05 2.26 13.44
CA ALA A 172 14.77 2.06 14.86
C ALA A 172 13.28 2.27 15.22
N LEU A 173 12.67 3.35 14.72
CA LEU A 173 11.25 3.62 14.95
C LEU A 173 10.35 2.58 14.29
N LEU A 174 10.64 2.20 13.04
CA LEU A 174 9.83 1.24 12.31
C LEU A 174 9.92 -0.16 12.95
N GLY A 175 11.13 -0.62 13.29
CA GLY A 175 11.33 -1.90 13.98
C GLY A 175 10.65 -1.95 15.33
N ALA A 176 10.72 -0.88 16.12
CA ALA A 176 10.00 -0.77 17.38
C ALA A 176 8.48 -0.79 17.19
N ALA A 177 7.96 -0.15 16.14
CA ALA A 177 6.53 -0.15 15.82
C ALA A 177 6.04 -1.56 15.44
N MET A 178 6.81 -2.27 14.61
CA MET A 178 6.53 -3.66 14.23
C MET A 178 6.58 -4.59 15.45
N ALA A 179 7.59 -4.46 16.30
CA ALA A 179 7.69 -5.26 17.53
C ALA A 179 6.51 -5.03 18.48
N ARG A 180 6.01 -3.78 18.60
CA ARG A 180 4.80 -3.49 19.39
C ARG A 180 3.56 -4.11 18.78
N LEU A 181 3.40 -4.01 17.46
CA LEU A 181 2.30 -4.63 16.74
C LEU A 181 2.28 -6.15 16.93
N ASP A 182 3.45 -6.80 16.90
CA ASP A 182 3.61 -8.23 17.19
C ASP A 182 3.26 -8.55 18.65
N ALA A 183 3.72 -7.75 19.61
CA ALA A 183 3.40 -7.94 21.03
C ALA A 183 1.89 -7.89 21.32
N THR A 184 1.11 -7.09 20.58
CA THR A 184 -0.36 -7.10 20.74
C THR A 184 -1.03 -8.43 20.39
N ARG A 185 -0.33 -9.32 19.67
CA ARG A 185 -0.82 -10.65 19.27
C ARG A 185 -0.44 -11.77 20.20
N GLU A 186 0.39 -11.53 21.22
CA GLU A 186 0.84 -12.58 22.12
C GLU A 186 -0.37 -13.30 22.76
N GLY A 187 -0.39 -14.64 22.68
CA GLY A 187 -1.49 -15.47 23.15
C GLY A 187 -2.75 -15.51 22.27
N ARG A 188 -2.77 -14.83 21.11
CA ARG A 188 -3.88 -14.94 20.13
C ARG A 188 -3.66 -16.10 19.16
N ARG A 189 -4.76 -16.65 18.61
CA ARG A 189 -4.72 -17.73 17.60
C ARG A 189 -3.97 -17.33 16.31
N ASP A 190 -3.76 -16.04 16.08
CA ASP A 190 -3.05 -15.48 14.92
C ASP A 190 -1.61 -15.04 15.24
N ALA A 191 -1.04 -15.47 16.37
CA ALA A 191 0.31 -15.07 16.80
C ALA A 191 1.43 -15.48 15.83
N GLU A 192 1.22 -16.50 15.00
CA GLU A 192 2.20 -16.92 13.99
C GLU A 192 2.25 -15.97 12.78
N LEU A 193 1.23 -15.13 12.58
CA LEU A 193 1.16 -14.21 11.45
C LEU A 193 2.05 -12.99 11.65
N ARG A 194 2.94 -12.76 10.70
CA ARG A 194 3.81 -11.58 10.63
C ARG A 194 3.08 -10.41 9.97
N TRP A 195 3.09 -9.26 10.62
CA TRP A 195 2.60 -8.02 10.00
C TRP A 195 3.43 -7.66 8.77
N ALA A 196 2.75 -7.26 7.70
CA ALA A 196 3.39 -6.79 6.48
C ALA A 196 2.62 -5.58 5.92
N PRO A 197 3.30 -4.46 5.64
CA PRO A 197 2.70 -3.34 4.92
C PRO A 197 2.05 -3.82 3.62
N LEU A 198 0.82 -3.37 3.33
CA LEU A 198 0.05 -3.82 2.17
C LEU A 198 0.85 -3.88 0.85
N PRO A 199 1.61 -2.85 0.44
CA PRO A 199 2.32 -2.88 -0.83
C PRO A 199 3.39 -3.98 -0.93
N MET A 200 3.82 -4.56 0.19
CA MET A 200 4.79 -5.64 0.22
C MET A 200 4.19 -7.03 -0.01
N LEU A 201 2.88 -7.20 0.13
CA LEU A 201 2.26 -8.53 0.07
C LEU A 201 2.56 -9.28 -1.24
N PRO A 202 2.48 -8.64 -2.44
CA PRO A 202 2.85 -9.31 -3.68
C PRO A 202 4.32 -9.77 -3.69
N TRP A 203 5.23 -8.93 -3.20
CA TRP A 203 6.66 -9.25 -3.14
C TRP A 203 6.95 -10.41 -2.17
N LEU A 204 6.36 -10.38 -0.97
CA LEU A 204 6.51 -11.42 0.05
C LEU A 204 5.96 -12.76 -0.44
N ARG A 205 4.78 -12.73 -1.07
CA ARG A 205 4.13 -13.91 -1.65
C ARG A 205 5.01 -14.58 -2.71
N ARG A 206 5.57 -13.79 -3.64
CA ARG A 206 6.51 -14.31 -4.65
C ARG A 206 7.76 -14.90 -4.01
N ARG A 207 8.32 -14.26 -2.98
CA ARG A 207 9.49 -14.79 -2.25
C ARG A 207 9.18 -16.10 -1.52
N ALA A 208 7.95 -16.27 -1.05
CA ALA A 208 7.44 -17.52 -0.50
C ALA A 208 7.09 -18.58 -1.56
N LYS A 209 7.32 -18.29 -2.86
CA LYS A 209 7.01 -19.16 -4.01
C LYS A 209 5.53 -19.57 -4.08
N LEU A 210 4.65 -18.70 -3.61
CA LEU A 210 3.21 -18.92 -3.68
C LEU A 210 2.67 -18.44 -5.03
N PRO A 211 1.67 -19.14 -5.61
CA PRO A 211 1.08 -18.73 -6.87
C PRO A 211 0.35 -17.40 -6.73
N PRO A 212 0.28 -16.55 -7.77
CA PRO A 212 -0.49 -15.31 -7.72
C PRO A 212 -1.97 -15.59 -7.40
N PRO A 213 -2.68 -14.64 -6.79
CA PRO A 213 -4.11 -14.79 -6.57
C PRO A 213 -4.85 -14.85 -7.91
N LYS A 214 -6.00 -15.53 -7.95
CA LYS A 214 -6.87 -15.55 -9.13
C LYS A 214 -8.12 -14.75 -8.82
N LEU A 215 -8.37 -13.73 -9.63
CA LEU A 215 -9.55 -12.88 -9.48
C LEU A 215 -10.68 -13.33 -10.41
N PRO A 216 -11.94 -13.08 -10.03
CA PRO A 216 -13.11 -13.60 -10.74
C PRO A 216 -13.32 -12.96 -12.12
N SER A 217 -12.84 -11.73 -12.30
CA SER A 217 -13.00 -10.95 -13.53
C SER A 217 -11.68 -10.28 -13.92
N ALA A 218 -11.59 -9.88 -15.20
CA ALA A 218 -10.48 -9.09 -15.70
C ALA A 218 -10.40 -7.72 -15.00
N ILE A 219 -9.20 -7.17 -14.88
CA ILE A 219 -8.97 -5.87 -14.26
C ILE A 219 -8.48 -4.86 -15.27
N SER A 220 -9.02 -3.65 -15.15
CA SER A 220 -8.50 -2.47 -15.82
C SER A 220 -7.81 -1.54 -14.82
N ALA A 221 -6.72 -0.89 -15.20
CA ALA A 221 -6.09 0.18 -14.42
C ALA A 221 -6.14 1.48 -15.23
N PHE A 222 -6.76 2.52 -14.67
CA PHE A 222 -7.09 3.74 -15.40
C PHE A 222 -6.70 5.01 -14.63
N GLY A 223 -6.23 6.03 -15.35
CA GLY A 223 -5.92 7.34 -14.79
C GLY A 223 -4.72 7.32 -13.86
N LEU A 224 -3.71 6.50 -14.21
CA LEU A 224 -2.42 6.41 -13.53
C LEU A 224 -1.38 7.05 -14.45
N SER A 225 -0.78 8.17 -14.04
CA SER A 225 0.26 8.83 -14.84
C SER A 225 1.59 8.07 -14.84
N PHE A 226 1.79 7.20 -13.86
CA PHE A 226 2.94 6.30 -13.75
C PHE A 226 2.58 5.11 -12.85
N LEU A 227 3.38 4.05 -12.93
CA LEU A 227 3.33 2.92 -12.02
C LEU A 227 4.66 2.80 -11.29
N ALA A 228 4.63 2.72 -9.97
CA ALA A 228 5.82 2.35 -9.20
C ALA A 228 6.21 0.90 -9.50
N ARG A 229 7.49 0.56 -9.31
CA ARG A 229 8.01 -0.80 -9.56
C ARG A 229 7.17 -1.89 -8.90
N GLY A 230 6.86 -1.74 -7.61
CA GLY A 230 6.04 -2.70 -6.87
C GLY A 230 4.62 -2.85 -7.42
N GLN A 231 4.03 -1.78 -7.98
CA GLN A 231 2.72 -1.84 -8.62
C GLN A 231 2.79 -2.63 -9.93
N LEU A 232 3.76 -2.29 -10.78
CA LEU A 232 3.97 -3.00 -12.05
C LEU A 232 4.27 -4.48 -11.81
N ASP A 233 5.12 -4.80 -10.84
CA ASP A 233 5.45 -6.17 -10.49
C ASP A 233 4.22 -6.95 -10.02
N ALA A 234 3.35 -6.34 -9.22
CA ALA A 234 2.13 -6.97 -8.73
C ALA A 234 1.09 -7.17 -9.83
N LEU A 235 0.92 -6.20 -10.74
CA LEU A 235 0.06 -6.36 -11.92
C LEU A 235 0.60 -7.42 -12.88
N SER A 236 1.91 -7.48 -13.07
CA SER A 236 2.57 -8.49 -13.90
C SER A 236 2.38 -9.90 -13.33
N ASP A 237 2.55 -10.06 -12.01
CA ASP A 237 2.30 -11.32 -11.30
C ASP A 237 0.85 -11.77 -11.42
N LEU A 238 -0.10 -10.86 -11.18
CA LEU A 238 -1.53 -11.10 -11.33
C LEU A 238 -1.93 -11.45 -12.76
N SER A 239 -1.21 -10.93 -13.75
CA SER A 239 -1.49 -11.17 -15.17
C SER A 239 -1.32 -12.64 -15.60
N ALA A 240 -0.67 -13.46 -14.75
CA ALA A 240 -0.52 -14.90 -14.98
C ALA A 240 -1.82 -15.69 -14.72
N THR A 241 -2.77 -15.15 -13.95
CA THR A 241 -4.02 -15.82 -13.54
C THR A 241 -5.27 -15.05 -13.93
N THR A 242 -5.14 -13.75 -14.20
CA THR A 242 -6.23 -12.84 -14.54
C THR A 242 -5.79 -11.93 -15.69
N ASP A 243 -6.72 -11.50 -16.55
CA ASP A 243 -6.39 -10.52 -17.57
C ASP A 243 -6.32 -9.12 -16.99
N VAL A 244 -5.23 -8.41 -17.29
CA VAL A 244 -4.92 -7.09 -16.74
C VAL A 244 -4.64 -6.14 -17.89
N THR A 245 -5.39 -5.04 -17.97
CA THR A 245 -5.17 -3.97 -18.95
C THR A 245 -4.88 -2.65 -18.24
N VAL A 246 -3.79 -1.99 -18.60
CA VAL A 246 -3.40 -0.67 -18.08
C VAL A 246 -3.62 0.38 -19.16
N TYR A 247 -4.32 1.46 -18.84
CA TYR A 247 -4.60 2.60 -19.71
C TYR A 247 -3.78 3.81 -19.23
N ILE A 248 -2.78 4.22 -20.02
CA ILE A 248 -1.77 5.23 -19.64
C ILE A 248 -1.46 6.23 -20.76
#